data_AF-A0A7X7DQD3-F1
#
_entry.id   AF-A0A7X7DQD3-F1
#
_cell.length_a   1.000
_cell.length_b   1.000
_cell.length_c   1.000
_cell.angle_alpha   90.00
_cell.angle_beta   90.00
_cell.angle_gamma   90.00
#
_symmetry.space_group_name_H-M   'P 1'
#
loop_
_entity.id
_entity.type
_entity.pdbx_description
1 polymer ?
#
loop_
_entity_poly.entity_id
_entity_poly.type
_entity_poly.pdbx_seq_one_letter_code
_entity_poly.pdbx_strand_id
1 'polypeptide(L)'
;MIYKLLFTIILVCCSLTAQTTLISSLKDPSVQCDYLVITPQQFSAEAQLLVQHRNSYIRDSVNYAKIALLEDILSEFKDPDRTKSLQQGISWATSNWKNPSLKYIVLIGDDSAAFDAKDSVFFSAGRMPSWIRTSTYYPANEVKIFSSELQSDHYFIQNSLDIVYPYELIPNVSIGRIPCESKEQLITYISKVISYDTTLINDSWRNRVLLLADDNMQNKYADPIIPPFQVTSDTFGSYLRGYQIKKIYLSGFKPDVSFIHADARRALIKELNSNYFLTIFNGHGAFDVLTDENVLTSDYCDSISNTRSGIFLSFCCEGAVFNKPIESSIVKKMLFKQGGFVCIVGSTSLAYASQGTILGESFFSTFANNNNVTIGKCLFADKKTDDNYTLLGDPAILLKGNSINSAVSFNNNQLEITSASIIPIHYYYSTSKPAHVIAFPNGSDFDYDSIVFSDSGTFLKEVECNYPAQPDTGYSITLYLWDDMGKERHYFFEPENPNSVVRTSLKRVSTNVLISFDKKNIIIKQTLTGNGPFTFTLHDIQGRTVLSRSGTLSNCSMVIPFDTGTLGNKYYIWKFKTDNTFSTGRLVLKK
;
A
#
# COMPACT_ATOMS: atom_id res chain seq x y z
N MET A 1 14.81 -12.06 -29.37
CA MET A 1 14.59 -13.39 -29.98
C MET A 1 13.80 -14.33 -29.07
N ILE A 2 14.14 -14.43 -27.77
CA ILE A 2 13.41 -15.23 -26.77
C ILE A 2 11.93 -14.80 -26.61
N TYR A 3 11.61 -13.49 -26.70
CA TYR A 3 10.24 -12.98 -26.66
C TYR A 3 9.36 -13.42 -27.85
N LYS A 4 9.94 -13.57 -29.06
CA LYS A 4 9.20 -14.09 -30.22
C LYS A 4 8.88 -15.58 -30.03
N LEU A 5 9.77 -16.33 -29.38
CA LEU A 5 9.61 -17.75 -29.13
C LEU A 5 8.53 -18.03 -28.05
N LEU A 6 8.46 -17.20 -26.99
CA LEU A 6 7.36 -17.24 -26.02
C LEU A 6 6.01 -16.89 -26.69
N PHE A 7 5.99 -15.90 -27.58
CA PHE A 7 4.80 -15.51 -28.32
C PHE A 7 4.25 -16.65 -29.19
N THR A 8 5.13 -17.44 -29.81
CA THR A 8 4.74 -18.58 -30.66
C THR A 8 4.28 -19.79 -29.82
N ILE A 9 4.87 -20.05 -28.65
CA ILE A 9 4.50 -21.18 -27.80
C ILE A 9 3.11 -20.98 -27.17
N ILE A 10 2.76 -19.75 -26.78
CA ILE A 10 1.42 -19.42 -26.23
C ILE A 10 0.32 -19.61 -27.30
N LEU A 11 0.62 -19.34 -28.57
CA LEU A 11 -0.31 -19.52 -29.69
C LEU A 11 -0.60 -21.00 -30.02
N VAL A 12 0.35 -21.91 -29.78
CA VAL A 12 0.23 -23.32 -30.20
C VAL A 12 -0.52 -24.19 -29.17
N CYS A 13 -0.49 -23.84 -27.87
CA CYS A 13 -1.15 -24.63 -26.83
C CYS A 13 -2.66 -24.36 -26.62
N CYS A 14 -3.25 -23.33 -27.26
CA CYS A 14 -4.65 -22.94 -27.06
C CYS A 14 -5.67 -23.57 -28.04
N SER A 15 -5.30 -24.62 -28.76
CA SER A 15 -6.14 -25.21 -29.83
C SER A 15 -7.11 -26.32 -29.39
N LEU A 16 -7.28 -26.55 -28.08
CA LEU A 16 -8.25 -27.52 -27.55
C LEU A 16 -9.22 -26.79 -26.61
N THR A 17 -10.45 -26.60 -27.09
CA THR A 17 -11.58 -25.81 -26.54
C THR A 17 -11.43 -24.28 -26.61
N ALA A 18 -11.61 -23.68 -27.79
CA ALA A 18 -11.83 -22.25 -27.91
C ALA A 18 -13.23 -21.89 -27.37
N GLN A 19 -13.34 -21.67 -26.07
CA GLN A 19 -14.53 -21.01 -25.52
C GLN A 19 -14.57 -19.59 -26.09
N THR A 20 -15.68 -19.20 -26.71
CA THR A 20 -15.83 -17.84 -27.24
C THR A 20 -15.73 -16.83 -26.10
N THR A 21 -14.69 -16.01 -26.14
CA THR A 21 -14.44 -14.95 -25.15
C THR A 21 -15.26 -13.70 -25.44
N LEU A 22 -15.65 -13.48 -26.70
CA LEU A 22 -16.52 -12.38 -27.10
C LEU A 22 -17.99 -12.71 -26.77
N ILE A 23 -18.66 -11.78 -26.09
CA ILE A 23 -20.10 -11.84 -25.79
C ILE A 23 -20.85 -11.27 -26.99
N SER A 24 -21.81 -12.05 -27.52
CA SER A 24 -22.65 -11.63 -28.66
C SER A 24 -23.83 -10.75 -28.27
N SER A 25 -24.32 -10.89 -27.03
CA SER A 25 -25.42 -10.08 -26.48
C SER A 25 -25.27 -10.08 -24.96
N LEU A 26 -25.30 -8.90 -24.36
CA LEU A 26 -25.29 -8.81 -22.91
C LEU A 26 -26.60 -9.36 -22.34
N LYS A 27 -27.74 -9.23 -23.05
CA LYS A 27 -29.06 -9.70 -22.61
C LYS A 27 -29.25 -11.22 -22.55
N ASP A 28 -28.23 -12.01 -22.86
CA ASP A 28 -28.26 -13.46 -22.64
C ASP A 28 -27.97 -13.79 -21.16
N PRO A 29 -28.95 -14.29 -20.38
CA PRO A 29 -28.76 -14.60 -18.97
C PRO A 29 -27.90 -15.86 -18.76
N SER A 30 -27.65 -16.65 -19.82
CA SER A 30 -26.82 -17.85 -19.75
C SER A 30 -25.32 -17.57 -19.82
N VAL A 31 -24.92 -16.32 -20.07
CA VAL A 31 -23.51 -15.91 -20.10
C VAL A 31 -22.85 -16.18 -18.75
N GLN A 32 -21.82 -17.02 -18.78
CA GLN A 32 -20.94 -17.27 -17.65
C GLN A 32 -19.78 -16.28 -17.68
N CYS A 33 -19.77 -15.31 -16.76
CA CYS A 33 -18.76 -14.26 -16.72
C CYS A 33 -18.61 -13.70 -15.30
N ASP A 34 -17.45 -13.90 -14.66
CA ASP A 34 -17.08 -13.20 -13.42
C ASP A 34 -16.07 -12.07 -13.62
N TYR A 35 -15.47 -11.97 -14.81
CA TYR A 35 -14.56 -10.91 -15.20
C TYR A 35 -14.92 -10.36 -16.58
N LEU A 36 -15.50 -9.17 -16.63
CA LEU A 36 -15.96 -8.53 -17.86
C LEU A 36 -15.01 -7.43 -18.31
N VAL A 37 -14.39 -7.60 -19.48
CA VAL A 37 -13.70 -6.52 -20.18
C VAL A 37 -14.68 -5.83 -21.11
N ILE A 38 -14.88 -4.52 -20.95
CA ILE A 38 -15.64 -3.70 -21.87
C ILE A 38 -14.67 -2.82 -22.64
N THR A 39 -14.70 -2.90 -23.96
CA THR A 39 -13.71 -2.24 -24.82
C THR A 39 -14.32 -1.76 -26.13
N PRO A 40 -13.87 -0.63 -26.70
CA PRO A 40 -14.17 -0.28 -28.09
C PRO A 40 -13.60 -1.34 -29.04
N GLN A 41 -14.26 -1.52 -30.19
CA GLN A 41 -13.86 -2.48 -31.23
C GLN A 41 -12.39 -2.36 -31.62
N GLN A 42 -11.86 -1.13 -31.68
CA GLN A 42 -10.48 -0.86 -32.06
C GLN A 42 -9.42 -1.51 -31.16
N PHE A 43 -9.75 -1.86 -29.90
CA PHE A 43 -8.83 -2.47 -28.93
C PHE A 43 -9.16 -3.95 -28.64
N SER A 44 -10.21 -4.49 -29.27
CA SER A 44 -10.72 -5.84 -28.99
C SER A 44 -9.67 -6.94 -29.21
N ALA A 45 -8.85 -6.81 -30.26
CA ALA A 45 -7.81 -7.78 -30.58
C ALA A 45 -6.74 -7.87 -29.49
N GLU A 46 -6.31 -6.73 -28.94
CA GLU A 46 -5.32 -6.65 -27.87
C GLU A 46 -5.93 -7.03 -26.51
N ALA A 47 -7.19 -6.64 -26.25
CA ALA A 47 -7.93 -7.02 -25.05
C ALA A 47 -8.07 -8.54 -24.88
N GLN A 48 -8.09 -9.29 -26.00
CA GLN A 48 -8.07 -10.75 -26.00
C GLN A 48 -6.88 -11.34 -25.21
N LEU A 49 -5.72 -10.67 -25.22
CA LEU A 49 -4.54 -11.12 -24.47
C LEU A 49 -4.78 -11.08 -22.96
N LEU A 50 -5.47 -10.05 -22.45
CA LEU A 50 -5.81 -9.93 -21.04
C LEU A 50 -6.80 -11.00 -20.61
N VAL A 51 -7.85 -11.22 -21.42
CA VAL A 51 -8.86 -12.25 -21.15
C VAL A 51 -8.28 -13.66 -21.21
N GLN A 52 -7.40 -13.94 -22.18
CA GLN A 52 -6.68 -15.21 -22.24
C GLN A 52 -5.81 -15.44 -21.02
N HIS A 53 -5.04 -14.43 -20.59
CA HIS A 53 -4.24 -14.49 -19.36
C HIS A 53 -5.12 -14.81 -18.16
N ARG A 54 -6.20 -14.04 -17.94
CA ARG A 54 -7.13 -14.23 -16.80
C ARG A 54 -7.80 -15.60 -16.80
N ASN A 55 -8.22 -16.12 -17.95
CA ASN A 55 -8.78 -17.48 -18.06
C ASN A 55 -7.75 -18.60 -17.81
N SER A 56 -6.46 -18.33 -18.00
CA SER A 56 -5.38 -19.31 -17.80
C SER A 56 -4.70 -19.21 -16.42
N TYR A 57 -4.88 -18.10 -15.70
CA TYR A 57 -4.12 -17.80 -14.49
C TYR A 57 -4.78 -18.37 -13.24
N ILE A 58 -4.30 -19.53 -12.81
CA ILE A 58 -4.90 -20.35 -11.73
C ILE A 58 -4.73 -19.81 -10.30
N ARG A 59 -4.17 -18.62 -10.10
CA ARG A 59 -3.84 -18.10 -8.75
C ARG A 59 -4.74 -16.94 -8.30
N ASP A 60 -5.64 -16.47 -9.16
CA ASP A 60 -6.70 -15.53 -8.81
C ASP A 60 -8.06 -16.26 -8.68
N SER A 61 -9.15 -15.49 -8.56
CA SER A 61 -10.51 -16.02 -8.37
C SER A 61 -11.38 -15.91 -9.63
N VAL A 62 -10.77 -15.58 -10.77
CA VAL A 62 -11.44 -15.42 -12.06
C VAL A 62 -11.61 -16.79 -12.69
N ASN A 63 -12.84 -17.10 -13.11
CA ASN A 63 -13.17 -18.39 -13.73
C ASN A 63 -13.53 -18.20 -15.20
N TYR A 64 -14.24 -17.13 -15.53
CA TYR A 64 -14.71 -16.82 -16.87
C TYR A 64 -14.52 -15.33 -17.15
N ALA A 65 -13.39 -15.03 -17.77
CA ALA A 65 -13.10 -13.74 -18.37
C ALA A 65 -13.68 -13.67 -19.79
N LYS A 66 -14.41 -12.59 -20.08
CA LYS A 66 -15.04 -12.33 -21.39
C LYS A 66 -14.91 -10.86 -21.81
N ILE A 67 -15.14 -10.62 -23.09
CA ILE A 67 -15.12 -9.30 -23.74
C ILE A 67 -16.54 -8.94 -24.16
N ALA A 68 -16.96 -7.72 -23.85
CA ALA A 68 -18.09 -7.05 -24.47
C ALA A 68 -17.58 -5.83 -25.25
N LEU A 69 -18.08 -5.66 -26.48
CA LEU A 69 -17.79 -4.46 -27.26
C LEU A 69 -18.67 -3.33 -26.77
N LEU A 70 -18.06 -2.15 -26.58
CA LEU A 70 -18.80 -0.95 -26.20
C LEU A 70 -19.91 -0.67 -27.24
N GLU A 71 -19.59 -0.78 -28.52
CA GLU A 71 -20.51 -0.53 -29.63
C GLU A 71 -21.75 -1.44 -29.56
N ASP A 72 -21.58 -2.71 -29.19
CA ASP A 72 -22.69 -3.65 -29.03
C ASP A 72 -23.58 -3.25 -27.85
N ILE A 73 -22.98 -2.86 -26.71
CA ILE A 73 -23.72 -2.37 -25.53
C ILE A 73 -24.55 -1.13 -25.89
N LEU A 74 -23.93 -0.16 -26.58
CA LEU A 74 -24.62 1.07 -27.01
C LEU A 74 -25.78 0.76 -27.97
N SER A 75 -25.64 -0.27 -28.81
CA SER A 75 -26.70 -0.70 -29.73
C SER A 75 -27.84 -1.47 -29.05
N GLU A 76 -27.52 -2.23 -28.00
CA GLU A 76 -28.45 -3.12 -27.28
C GLU A 76 -29.23 -2.39 -26.18
N PHE A 77 -28.60 -1.40 -25.54
CA PHE A 77 -29.14 -0.55 -24.48
C PHE A 77 -29.18 0.91 -24.95
N LYS A 78 -30.05 1.20 -25.92
CA LYS A 78 -30.08 2.50 -26.59
C LYS A 78 -30.54 3.63 -25.66
N ASP A 79 -29.66 4.61 -25.46
CA ASP A 79 -29.94 5.89 -24.81
C ASP A 79 -29.17 6.99 -25.59
N PRO A 80 -29.68 8.23 -25.69
CA PRO A 80 -28.91 9.35 -26.25
C PRO A 80 -27.57 9.60 -25.52
N ASP A 81 -27.51 9.29 -24.23
CA ASP A 81 -26.29 9.35 -23.43
C ASP A 81 -25.59 7.98 -23.38
N ARG A 82 -24.41 7.91 -24.01
CA ARG A 82 -23.56 6.70 -24.05
C ARG A 82 -23.22 6.18 -22.65
N THR A 83 -23.11 7.07 -21.66
CA THR A 83 -22.84 6.74 -20.27
C THR A 83 -24.00 5.96 -19.66
N LYS A 84 -25.25 6.37 -19.94
CA LYS A 84 -26.45 5.66 -19.50
C LYS A 84 -26.61 4.32 -20.18
N SER A 85 -26.36 4.24 -21.49
CA SER A 85 -26.33 2.96 -22.21
C SER A 85 -25.37 1.96 -21.56
N LEU A 86 -24.16 2.41 -21.24
CA LEU A 86 -23.15 1.57 -20.58
C LEU A 86 -23.59 1.16 -19.16
N GLN A 87 -24.13 2.09 -18.37
CA GLN A 87 -24.66 1.79 -17.03
C GLN A 87 -25.80 0.78 -17.07
N GLN A 88 -26.76 0.94 -18.00
CA GLN A 88 -27.87 0.01 -18.20
C GLN A 88 -27.37 -1.40 -18.56
N GLY A 89 -26.38 -1.49 -19.46
CA GLY A 89 -25.79 -2.77 -19.85
C GLY A 89 -25.11 -3.48 -18.67
N ILE A 90 -24.30 -2.76 -17.90
CA ILE A 90 -23.63 -3.32 -16.71
C ILE A 90 -24.65 -3.71 -15.65
N SER A 91 -25.63 -2.85 -15.34
CA SER A 91 -26.70 -3.13 -14.38
C SER A 91 -27.52 -4.37 -14.77
N TRP A 92 -27.81 -4.52 -16.07
CA TRP A 92 -28.46 -5.71 -16.60
C TRP A 92 -27.60 -6.96 -16.37
N ALA A 93 -26.31 -6.91 -16.72
CA ALA A 93 -25.38 -8.03 -16.56
C ALA A 93 -25.26 -8.47 -15.09
N THR A 94 -25.05 -7.54 -14.16
CA THR A 94 -24.97 -7.85 -12.72
C THR A 94 -26.28 -8.41 -12.17
N SER A 95 -27.42 -7.97 -12.71
CA SER A 95 -28.74 -8.42 -12.27
C SER A 95 -29.11 -9.81 -12.79
N ASN A 96 -28.59 -10.22 -13.95
CA ASN A 96 -29.05 -11.43 -14.66
C ASN A 96 -28.00 -12.55 -14.74
N TRP A 97 -26.70 -12.25 -14.72
CA TRP A 97 -25.65 -13.27 -14.72
C TRP A 97 -25.41 -13.78 -13.30
N LYS A 98 -25.76 -15.06 -13.04
CA LYS A 98 -25.73 -15.64 -11.69
C LYS A 98 -24.70 -16.75 -11.50
N ASN A 99 -24.25 -17.42 -12.55
CA ASN A 99 -23.43 -18.64 -12.45
C ASN A 99 -22.20 -18.61 -13.40
N PRO A 100 -21.10 -17.94 -13.01
CA PRO A 100 -20.94 -17.15 -11.77
C PRO A 100 -21.55 -15.74 -11.89
N SER A 101 -21.70 -15.07 -10.75
CA SER A 101 -22.00 -13.64 -10.71
C SER A 101 -20.78 -12.81 -11.10
N LEU A 102 -21.02 -11.65 -11.73
CA LEU A 102 -19.98 -10.69 -12.08
C LEU A 102 -19.24 -10.19 -10.83
N LYS A 103 -17.90 -10.14 -10.87
CA LYS A 103 -17.05 -9.66 -9.77
C LYS A 103 -16.14 -8.51 -10.19
N TYR A 104 -15.68 -8.53 -11.44
CA TYR A 104 -14.69 -7.58 -11.95
C TYR A 104 -15.15 -7.00 -13.28
N ILE A 105 -15.01 -5.68 -13.42
CA ILE A 105 -15.26 -4.95 -14.65
C ILE A 105 -14.00 -4.18 -15.02
N VAL A 106 -13.53 -4.33 -16.25
CA VAL A 106 -12.39 -3.58 -16.78
C VAL A 106 -12.84 -2.75 -17.97
N LEU A 107 -12.74 -1.44 -17.83
CA LEU A 107 -13.00 -0.49 -18.91
C LEU A 107 -11.71 -0.23 -19.67
N ILE A 108 -11.64 -0.64 -20.94
CA ILE A 108 -10.48 -0.35 -21.80
C ILE A 108 -10.80 0.86 -22.68
N GLY A 109 -9.93 1.84 -22.64
CA GLY A 109 -10.01 3.04 -23.44
C GLY A 109 -10.01 4.31 -22.60
N ASP A 110 -9.42 5.34 -23.17
CA ASP A 110 -9.38 6.66 -22.57
C ASP A 110 -10.73 7.40 -22.68
N ASP A 111 -10.92 8.37 -21.79
CA ASP A 111 -12.01 9.35 -21.89
C ASP A 111 -11.49 10.75 -22.17
N SER A 112 -12.36 11.65 -22.62
CA SER A 112 -12.11 13.09 -22.74
C SER A 112 -13.40 13.84 -22.40
N ALA A 113 -13.30 14.97 -21.71
CA ALA A 113 -14.45 15.84 -21.48
C ALA A 113 -14.58 16.86 -22.62
N ALA A 114 -15.79 17.03 -23.15
CA ALA A 114 -16.13 18.10 -24.08
C ALA A 114 -17.21 19.00 -23.48
N PHE A 115 -17.21 20.28 -23.84
CA PHE A 115 -18.17 21.26 -23.34
C PHE A 115 -19.27 21.51 -24.38
N ASP A 116 -20.52 21.33 -23.97
CA ASP A 116 -21.68 21.80 -24.73
C ASP A 116 -22.00 23.24 -24.32
N ALA A 117 -21.72 24.19 -25.21
CA ALA A 117 -21.97 25.60 -24.99
C ALA A 117 -23.46 25.95 -24.88
N LYS A 118 -24.35 25.15 -25.49
CA LYS A 118 -25.79 25.41 -25.47
C LYS A 118 -26.37 25.15 -24.09
N ASP A 119 -26.03 24.00 -23.51
CA ASP A 119 -26.57 23.55 -22.23
C ASP A 119 -25.63 23.91 -21.06
N SER A 120 -24.45 24.46 -21.34
CA SER A 120 -23.42 24.85 -20.36
C SER A 120 -22.97 23.69 -19.48
N VAL A 121 -22.85 22.49 -20.07
CA VAL A 121 -22.49 21.26 -19.38
C VAL A 121 -21.32 20.55 -20.07
N PHE A 122 -20.51 19.86 -19.28
CA PHE A 122 -19.52 18.93 -19.80
C PHE A 122 -20.14 17.55 -20.01
N PHE A 123 -19.70 16.87 -21.07
CA PHE A 123 -20.09 15.51 -21.39
C PHE A 123 -18.87 14.66 -21.78
N SER A 124 -19.00 13.35 -21.59
CA SER A 124 -17.96 12.39 -21.96
C SER A 124 -17.94 12.21 -23.49
N ALA A 125 -16.81 12.54 -24.10
CA ALA A 125 -16.59 12.52 -25.53
C ALA A 125 -15.51 11.52 -25.96
N GLY A 126 -14.87 10.83 -25.00
CA GLY A 126 -13.80 9.91 -25.30
C GLY A 126 -14.27 8.55 -25.82
N ARG A 127 -13.31 7.66 -25.99
CA ARG A 127 -13.51 6.33 -26.58
C ARG A 127 -14.29 5.42 -25.64
N MET A 128 -13.96 5.46 -24.35
CA MET A 128 -14.67 4.73 -23.30
C MET A 128 -15.33 5.73 -22.35
N PRO A 129 -16.67 5.82 -22.33
CA PRO A 129 -17.38 6.82 -21.53
C PRO A 129 -17.04 6.76 -20.05
N SER A 130 -17.04 7.91 -19.38
CA SER A 130 -17.09 8.02 -17.91
C SER A 130 -18.24 8.95 -17.52
N TRP A 131 -18.72 8.83 -16.28
CA TRP A 131 -19.72 9.77 -15.81
C TRP A 131 -19.07 11.08 -15.36
N ILE A 132 -19.57 12.20 -15.88
CA ILE A 132 -19.08 13.53 -15.51
C ILE A 132 -20.07 14.21 -14.56
N ARG A 133 -19.63 14.49 -13.33
CA ARG A 133 -20.39 15.31 -12.40
C ARG A 133 -20.17 16.79 -12.71
N THR A 134 -21.18 17.45 -13.25
CA THR A 134 -21.22 18.91 -13.35
C THR A 134 -22.00 19.46 -12.15
N SER A 135 -21.34 20.14 -11.21
CA SER A 135 -22.05 20.90 -10.19
C SER A 135 -22.44 22.27 -10.73
N THR A 136 -23.73 22.52 -10.94
CA THR A 136 -24.27 23.86 -11.17
C THR A 136 -24.54 24.50 -9.81
N TYR A 137 -23.66 25.40 -9.34
CA TYR A 137 -23.96 26.27 -8.20
C TYR A 137 -24.66 27.54 -8.72
N TYR A 138 -25.90 27.77 -8.28
CA TYR A 138 -26.63 29.02 -8.51
C TYR A 138 -26.65 29.86 -7.22
N PRO A 139 -25.71 30.80 -7.03
CA PRO A 139 -25.99 31.98 -6.23
C PRO A 139 -26.63 33.02 -7.15
N ALA A 140 -27.67 33.70 -6.69
CA ALA A 140 -28.25 34.82 -7.40
C ALA A 140 -27.14 35.82 -7.78
N ASN A 141 -26.93 35.97 -9.09
CA ASN A 141 -26.31 37.12 -9.78
C ASN A 141 -24.84 37.06 -10.22
N GLU A 142 -24.09 35.97 -10.04
CA GLU A 142 -22.81 35.78 -10.77
C GLU A 142 -22.58 34.30 -11.08
N VAL A 143 -22.63 33.93 -12.36
CA VAL A 143 -22.29 32.57 -12.82
C VAL A 143 -20.77 32.43 -12.84
N LYS A 144 -20.20 31.82 -11.81
CA LYS A 144 -18.90 31.15 -11.90
C LYS A 144 -19.14 29.64 -11.86
N ILE A 145 -18.97 28.99 -13.01
CA ILE A 145 -18.86 27.53 -13.08
C ILE A 145 -17.56 27.15 -12.36
N PHE A 146 -17.68 26.65 -11.13
CA PHE A 146 -16.61 25.87 -10.51
C PHE A 146 -16.88 24.41 -10.86
N SER A 147 -16.46 23.98 -12.05
CA SER A 147 -16.43 22.56 -12.38
C SER A 147 -15.19 21.96 -11.73
N SER A 148 -15.32 21.43 -10.52
CA SER A 148 -14.47 20.28 -10.19
C SER A 148 -15.01 19.15 -11.06
N GLU A 149 -14.46 18.97 -12.25
CA GLU A 149 -14.85 17.93 -13.20
C GLU A 149 -14.61 16.58 -12.54
N LEU A 150 -15.63 16.04 -11.88
CA LEU A 150 -15.55 14.68 -11.39
C LEU A 150 -15.79 13.76 -12.57
N GLN A 151 -14.78 13.01 -12.97
CA GLN A 151 -15.03 11.82 -13.77
C GLN A 151 -15.05 10.60 -12.86
N SER A 152 -16.10 9.81 -12.91
CA SER A 152 -16.22 8.64 -12.06
C SER A 152 -16.73 7.43 -12.81
N ASP A 153 -16.01 6.32 -12.65
CA ASP A 153 -16.44 5.01 -13.10
C ASP A 153 -17.34 4.31 -12.06
N HIS A 154 -17.42 4.85 -10.84
CA HIS A 154 -18.30 4.30 -9.80
C HIS A 154 -19.77 4.35 -10.23
N TYR A 155 -20.11 5.31 -11.11
CA TYR A 155 -21.42 5.42 -11.75
C TYR A 155 -21.91 4.11 -12.37
N PHE A 156 -21.01 3.34 -12.95
CA PHE A 156 -21.35 2.10 -13.65
C PHE A 156 -21.64 0.92 -12.74
N ILE A 157 -21.23 1.00 -11.46
CA ILE A 157 -21.44 -0.06 -10.47
C ILE A 157 -22.37 0.39 -9.35
N GLN A 158 -23.28 1.32 -9.64
CA GLN A 158 -24.35 1.71 -8.73
C GLN A 158 -25.50 0.70 -8.77
N ASN A 159 -26.10 0.46 -7.62
CA ASN A 159 -27.26 -0.41 -7.45
C ASN A 159 -28.57 0.23 -7.99
N SER A 160 -28.52 1.49 -8.39
CA SER A 160 -29.62 2.25 -8.99
C SER A 160 -29.17 2.85 -10.32
N LEU A 161 -30.10 2.94 -11.28
CA LEU A 161 -29.91 3.70 -12.53
C LEU A 161 -30.11 5.21 -12.29
N ASP A 162 -30.80 5.58 -11.22
CA ASP A 162 -30.91 6.97 -10.78
C ASP A 162 -29.70 7.36 -9.94
N ILE A 163 -29.26 8.62 -10.10
CA ILE A 163 -28.19 9.21 -9.30
C ILE A 163 -28.74 9.49 -7.90
N VAL A 164 -28.56 8.54 -6.98
CA VAL A 164 -28.96 8.67 -5.57
C VAL A 164 -27.72 8.89 -4.71
N TYR A 165 -27.71 9.95 -3.89
CA TYR A 165 -26.62 10.23 -2.95
C TYR A 165 -27.06 9.94 -1.49
N PRO A 166 -26.24 9.23 -0.69
CA PRO A 166 -24.99 8.57 -1.06
C PRO A 166 -25.22 7.37 -1.99
N TYR A 167 -24.25 7.06 -2.85
CA TYR A 167 -24.34 5.93 -3.76
C TYR A 167 -24.36 4.60 -3.00
N GLU A 168 -25.27 3.72 -3.38
CA GLU A 168 -25.18 2.31 -3.02
C GLU A 168 -24.51 1.56 -4.16
N LEU A 169 -23.30 1.05 -3.93
CA LEU A 169 -22.59 0.25 -4.93
C LEU A 169 -23.10 -1.19 -4.97
N ILE A 170 -23.04 -1.80 -6.15
CA ILE A 170 -23.34 -3.23 -6.35
C ILE A 170 -22.37 -4.05 -5.49
N PRO A 171 -22.86 -4.86 -4.54
CA PRO A 171 -22.00 -5.60 -3.63
C PRO A 171 -21.04 -6.55 -4.38
N ASN A 172 -19.77 -6.58 -3.95
CA ASN A 172 -18.72 -7.47 -4.47
C ASN A 172 -18.36 -7.29 -5.95
N VAL A 173 -18.75 -6.18 -6.57
CA VAL A 173 -18.27 -5.80 -7.91
C VAL A 173 -17.19 -4.74 -7.77
N SER A 174 -16.06 -4.95 -8.43
CA SER A 174 -14.98 -3.97 -8.52
C SER A 174 -14.78 -3.53 -9.96
N ILE A 175 -14.53 -2.24 -10.16
CA ILE A 175 -14.28 -1.66 -11.48
C ILE A 175 -12.87 -1.06 -11.53
N GLY A 176 -12.22 -1.16 -12.69
CA GLY A 176 -10.97 -0.47 -12.98
C GLY A 176 -10.91 -0.07 -14.45
N ARG A 177 -10.09 0.94 -14.77
CA ARG A 177 -9.94 1.49 -16.11
C ARG A 177 -8.52 1.37 -16.61
N ILE A 178 -8.35 0.95 -17.87
CA ILE A 178 -7.08 1.03 -18.60
C ILE A 178 -7.25 2.17 -19.63
N PRO A 179 -6.88 3.41 -19.30
CA PRO A 179 -7.18 4.60 -20.12
C PRO A 179 -6.21 4.74 -21.30
N CYS A 180 -6.14 3.71 -22.15
CA CYS A 180 -5.25 3.68 -23.30
C CYS A 180 -5.82 4.51 -24.46
N GLU A 181 -4.95 5.29 -25.07
CA GLU A 181 -5.16 6.09 -26.27
C GLU A 181 -4.74 5.32 -27.53
N SER A 182 -3.86 4.30 -27.38
CA SER A 182 -3.33 3.49 -28.48
C SER A 182 -3.23 1.99 -28.14
N LYS A 183 -3.07 1.16 -29.18
CA LYS A 183 -2.90 -0.30 -29.03
C LYS A 183 -1.59 -0.66 -28.35
N GLU A 184 -0.54 0.09 -28.63
CA GLU A 184 0.80 -0.10 -28.06
C GLU A 184 0.80 0.15 -26.54
N GLN A 185 0.05 1.17 -26.10
CA GLN A 185 -0.16 1.44 -24.67
C GLN A 185 -0.88 0.26 -24.00
N LEU A 186 -1.95 -0.26 -24.62
CA LEU A 186 -2.68 -1.41 -24.09
C LEU A 186 -1.82 -2.67 -24.02
N ILE A 187 -1.06 -2.99 -25.08
CA ILE A 187 -0.12 -4.12 -25.11
C ILE A 187 0.94 -3.96 -24.00
N THR A 188 1.47 -2.75 -23.83
CA THR A 188 2.44 -2.45 -22.77
C THR A 188 1.84 -2.70 -21.40
N TYR A 189 0.63 -2.21 -21.15
CA TYR A 189 -0.07 -2.45 -19.88
C TYR A 189 -0.34 -3.95 -19.63
N ILE A 190 -0.87 -4.68 -20.61
CA ILE A 190 -1.16 -6.13 -20.47
C ILE A 190 0.13 -6.91 -20.19
N SER A 191 1.24 -6.55 -20.84
CA SER A 191 2.53 -7.18 -20.58
C SER A 191 2.98 -7.01 -19.12
N LYS A 192 2.65 -5.88 -18.48
CA LYS A 192 2.91 -5.66 -17.06
C LYS A 192 2.02 -6.49 -16.17
N VAL A 193 0.73 -6.62 -16.50
CA VAL A 193 -0.20 -7.50 -15.77
C VAL A 193 0.31 -8.94 -15.78
N ILE A 194 0.64 -9.47 -16.96
CA ILE A 194 1.19 -10.83 -17.10
C ILE A 194 2.49 -10.97 -16.31
N SER A 195 3.41 -10.01 -16.43
CA SER A 195 4.67 -10.00 -15.68
C SER A 195 4.46 -9.97 -14.17
N TYR A 196 3.53 -9.13 -13.68
CA TYR A 196 3.19 -9.03 -12.26
C TYR A 196 2.60 -10.34 -11.74
N ASP A 197 1.70 -10.98 -12.48
CA ASP A 197 1.04 -12.22 -12.05
C ASP A 197 1.98 -13.44 -12.10
N THR A 198 2.88 -13.48 -13.09
CA THR A 198 3.79 -14.62 -13.29
C THR A 198 5.10 -14.50 -12.53
N THR A 199 5.51 -13.29 -12.12
CA THR A 199 6.71 -13.09 -11.29
C THR A 199 6.54 -13.80 -9.95
N LEU A 200 7.56 -14.58 -9.56
CA LEU A 200 7.56 -15.36 -8.32
C LEU A 200 7.12 -14.50 -7.13
N ILE A 201 6.24 -15.08 -6.32
CA ILE A 201 5.70 -14.41 -5.13
C ILE A 201 6.86 -14.03 -4.21
N ASN A 202 7.87 -14.89 -4.04
CA ASN A 202 9.00 -14.72 -3.13
C ASN A 202 10.08 -13.69 -3.55
N ASP A 203 9.87 -12.92 -4.62
CA ASP A 203 10.82 -11.89 -5.04
C ASP A 203 10.88 -10.76 -3.99
N SER A 204 12.08 -10.25 -3.68
CA SER A 204 12.32 -9.38 -2.51
C SER A 204 11.60 -8.04 -2.61
N TRP A 205 11.36 -7.53 -3.82
CA TRP A 205 10.60 -6.30 -4.02
C TRP A 205 9.15 -6.39 -3.51
N ARG A 206 8.57 -7.59 -3.43
CA ARG A 206 7.22 -7.83 -2.86
C ARG A 206 7.13 -7.54 -1.35
N ASN A 207 8.27 -7.38 -0.67
CA ASN A 207 8.35 -7.00 0.73
C ASN A 207 8.60 -5.48 0.91
N ARG A 208 8.84 -4.74 -0.17
CA ARG A 208 9.27 -3.33 -0.08
C ARG A 208 8.10 -2.38 -0.23
N VAL A 209 7.93 -1.49 0.73
CA VAL A 209 6.91 -0.43 0.74
C VAL A 209 7.59 0.93 0.83
N LEU A 210 7.22 1.85 -0.06
CA LEU A 210 7.66 3.24 -0.03
C LEU A 210 6.52 4.12 0.49
N LEU A 211 6.76 4.81 1.59
CA LEU A 211 5.89 5.85 2.12
C LEU A 211 6.44 7.21 1.69
N LEU A 212 5.73 7.90 0.81
CA LEU A 212 5.99 9.27 0.38
C LEU A 212 4.97 10.18 1.07
N ALA A 213 5.43 11.21 1.74
CA ALA A 213 4.55 12.20 2.37
C ALA A 213 5.05 13.61 2.08
N ASP A 214 4.11 14.48 1.77
CA ASP A 214 4.35 15.91 1.61
C ASP A 214 4.89 16.55 2.89
N ASP A 215 5.32 17.81 2.83
CA ASP A 215 5.73 18.55 4.00
C ASP A 215 4.53 19.23 4.71
N ASN A 216 4.81 20.17 5.60
CA ASN A 216 3.78 20.88 6.37
C ASN A 216 3.73 22.37 6.00
N MET A 217 4.11 22.68 4.77
CA MET A 217 4.26 24.02 4.24
C MET A 217 3.49 24.14 2.92
N GLN A 218 3.01 25.34 2.64
CA GLN A 218 2.62 25.78 1.31
C GLN A 218 3.45 27.03 1.02
N ASN A 219 4.53 26.86 0.27
CA ASN A 219 5.60 27.84 0.14
C ASN A 219 6.18 28.25 1.51
N LYS A 220 5.93 29.50 1.93
CA LYS A 220 6.41 30.06 3.20
C LYS A 220 5.39 29.97 4.34
N TYR A 221 4.20 29.47 4.07
CA TYR A 221 3.10 29.38 5.04
C TYR A 221 2.97 27.96 5.56
N ALA A 222 2.50 27.80 6.80
CA ALA A 222 2.19 26.48 7.31
C ALA A 222 0.96 25.91 6.60
N ASP A 223 1.01 24.62 6.26
CA ASP A 223 -0.12 23.90 5.70
C ASP A 223 -1.23 23.74 6.76
N PRO A 224 -2.48 24.15 6.48
CA PRO A 224 -3.60 24.01 7.40
C PRO A 224 -4.13 22.58 7.55
N ILE A 225 -3.66 21.60 6.78
CA ILE A 225 -4.16 20.22 6.82
C ILE A 225 -3.85 19.53 8.16
N ILE A 226 -4.91 18.99 8.78
CA ILE A 226 -4.85 18.25 10.04
C ILE A 226 -5.60 16.92 9.89
N PRO A 227 -4.99 15.77 10.25
CA PRO A 227 -3.59 15.63 10.68
C PRO A 227 -2.61 15.85 9.50
N PRO A 228 -1.34 16.22 9.76
CA PRO A 228 -0.33 16.36 8.71
C PRO A 228 -0.11 15.07 7.91
N PHE A 229 0.26 15.18 6.64
CA PHE A 229 0.39 14.04 5.74
C PHE A 229 1.33 12.92 6.22
N GLN A 230 2.41 13.25 6.95
CA GLN A 230 3.32 12.25 7.50
C GLN A 230 2.66 11.42 8.60
N VAL A 231 1.71 12.00 9.34
CA VAL A 231 0.94 11.29 10.36
C VAL A 231 0.00 10.28 9.68
N THR A 232 -0.71 10.69 8.63
CA THR A 232 -1.55 9.78 7.84
C THR A 232 -0.72 8.66 7.20
N SER A 233 0.44 8.99 6.64
CA SER A 233 1.37 8.02 6.06
C SER A 233 1.88 7.01 7.11
N ASP A 234 2.20 7.47 8.33
CA ASP A 234 2.56 6.60 9.45
C ASP A 234 1.38 5.70 9.90
N THR A 235 0.15 6.22 9.87
CA THR A 235 -1.06 5.44 10.16
C THR A 235 -1.22 4.30 9.17
N PHE A 236 -1.09 4.56 7.87
CA PHE A 236 -1.12 3.52 6.83
C PHE A 236 0.02 2.51 7.00
N GLY A 237 1.24 2.99 7.26
CA GLY A 237 2.40 2.14 7.56
C GLY A 237 2.19 1.20 8.76
N SER A 238 1.30 1.56 9.70
CA SER A 238 1.00 0.73 10.88
C SER A 238 0.22 -0.56 10.57
N TYR A 239 -0.48 -0.61 9.43
CA TYR A 239 -1.15 -1.82 8.89
C TYR A 239 -0.16 -2.72 8.13
N LEU A 240 0.96 -2.16 7.68
CA LEU A 240 1.98 -2.85 6.88
C LEU A 240 3.12 -3.40 7.74
N ARG A 241 2.79 -3.89 8.94
CA ARG A 241 3.76 -4.57 9.81
C ARG A 241 4.29 -5.81 9.09
N GLY A 242 5.58 -6.04 9.17
CA GLY A 242 6.26 -7.12 8.47
C GLY A 242 6.86 -6.73 7.12
N TYR A 243 6.46 -5.59 6.55
CA TYR A 243 7.06 -5.05 5.32
C TYR A 243 8.35 -4.25 5.59
N GLN A 244 9.27 -4.23 4.62
CA GLN A 244 10.40 -3.29 4.58
C GLN A 244 9.91 -1.91 4.13
N ILE A 245 9.67 -1.04 5.10
CA ILE A 245 9.15 0.32 4.86
C ILE A 245 10.31 1.30 4.72
N LYS A 246 10.38 1.97 3.58
CA LYS A 246 11.21 3.16 3.33
C LYS A 246 10.34 4.41 3.40
N LYS A 247 10.82 5.47 4.04
CA LYS A 247 10.13 6.77 4.12
C LYS A 247 10.88 7.84 3.31
N ILE A 248 10.12 8.64 2.58
CA ILE A 248 10.54 9.90 1.97
C ILE A 248 9.50 10.95 2.37
N TYR A 249 9.72 11.63 3.49
CA TYR A 249 8.86 12.69 3.98
C TYR A 249 9.50 14.04 3.64
N LEU A 250 8.82 14.89 2.87
CA LEU A 250 9.41 16.12 2.33
C LEU A 250 9.88 17.07 3.44
N SER A 251 9.24 17.05 4.61
CA SER A 251 9.64 17.84 5.79
C SER A 251 11.03 17.49 6.34
N GLY A 252 11.66 16.43 5.85
CA GLY A 252 13.03 16.03 6.19
C GLY A 252 14.08 16.51 5.20
N PHE A 253 13.66 17.14 4.11
CA PHE A 253 14.50 17.73 3.07
C PHE A 253 14.46 19.26 3.18
N LYS A 254 15.52 19.91 2.68
CA LYS A 254 15.59 21.36 2.67
C LYS A 254 15.12 21.87 1.29
N PRO A 255 14.13 22.77 1.22
CA PRO A 255 13.77 23.43 -0.03
C PRO A 255 14.92 24.32 -0.54
N ASP A 256 14.96 24.52 -1.86
CA ASP A 256 15.74 25.60 -2.46
C ASP A 256 15.04 26.97 -2.32
N VAL A 257 15.62 28.01 -2.93
CA VAL A 257 15.08 29.38 -2.87
C VAL A 257 13.73 29.54 -3.57
N SER A 258 13.36 28.60 -4.43
CA SER A 258 12.09 28.53 -5.14
C SER A 258 11.13 27.53 -4.48
N PHE A 259 11.42 27.09 -3.25
CA PHE A 259 10.66 26.09 -2.50
C PHE A 259 10.61 24.71 -3.17
N ILE A 260 11.55 24.41 -4.09
CA ILE A 260 11.59 23.11 -4.76
C ILE A 260 12.41 22.11 -3.95
N HIS A 261 11.94 20.87 -3.87
CA HIS A 261 12.58 19.79 -3.11
C HIS A 261 13.40 18.86 -4.03
N ALA A 262 14.44 19.40 -4.67
CA ALA A 262 15.27 18.66 -5.63
C ALA A 262 15.95 17.41 -5.02
N ASP A 263 16.36 17.47 -3.75
CA ASP A 263 16.94 16.32 -3.04
C ASP A 263 15.91 15.24 -2.74
N ALA A 264 14.67 15.63 -2.41
CA ALA A 264 13.57 14.68 -2.23
C ALA A 264 13.22 14.02 -3.57
N ARG A 265 13.20 14.77 -4.68
CA ARG A 265 13.01 14.24 -6.04
C ARG A 265 14.08 13.21 -6.39
N ARG A 266 15.37 13.52 -6.17
CA ARG A 266 16.46 12.57 -6.43
C ARG A 266 16.33 11.30 -5.59
N ALA A 267 15.95 11.45 -4.30
CA ALA A 267 15.69 10.31 -3.44
C ALA A 267 14.50 9.47 -3.93
N LEU A 268 13.40 10.12 -4.34
CA LEU A 268 12.20 9.47 -4.85
C LEU A 268 12.51 8.67 -6.13
N ILE A 269 13.12 9.29 -7.14
CA ILE A 269 13.47 8.61 -8.39
C ILE A 269 14.39 7.40 -8.12
N LYS A 270 15.39 7.58 -7.23
CA LYS A 270 16.28 6.48 -6.83
C LYS A 270 15.51 5.31 -6.21
N GLU A 271 14.61 5.59 -5.27
CA GLU A 271 13.83 4.54 -4.61
C GLU A 271 12.83 3.90 -5.59
N LEU A 272 12.11 4.68 -6.40
CA LEU A 272 11.22 4.12 -7.42
C LEU A 272 11.95 3.13 -8.33
N ASN A 273 13.15 3.48 -8.80
CA ASN A 273 13.99 2.63 -9.64
C ASN A 273 14.53 1.38 -8.94
N SER A 274 14.39 1.30 -7.61
CA SER A 274 14.83 0.16 -6.80
C SER A 274 13.76 -0.91 -6.61
N ASN A 275 12.62 -0.83 -7.30
CA ASN A 275 11.48 -1.77 -7.27
C ASN A 275 10.77 -1.85 -5.90
N TYR A 276 9.51 -1.44 -5.86
CA TYR A 276 8.66 -1.45 -4.68
C TYR A 276 7.34 -2.17 -4.97
N PHE A 277 6.83 -2.90 -3.98
CA PHE A 277 5.51 -3.52 -4.04
C PHE A 277 4.41 -2.47 -3.99
N LEU A 278 4.46 -1.64 -2.93
CA LEU A 278 3.55 -0.52 -2.74
C LEU A 278 4.37 0.77 -2.67
N THR A 279 3.92 1.79 -3.39
CA THR A 279 4.32 3.17 -3.18
C THR A 279 3.06 3.94 -2.78
N ILE A 280 3.10 4.53 -1.59
CA ILE A 280 1.95 5.20 -0.96
C ILE A 280 2.30 6.67 -0.82
N PHE A 281 1.55 7.53 -1.48
CA PHE A 281 1.72 8.97 -1.44
C PHE A 281 0.58 9.64 -0.67
N ASN A 282 0.92 10.52 0.28
CA ASN A 282 -0.01 11.40 0.97
C ASN A 282 0.46 12.84 0.80
N GLY A 283 -0.35 13.70 0.19
CA GLY A 283 0.10 15.06 -0.09
C GLY A 283 -0.82 15.87 -0.97
N HIS A 284 -0.33 17.03 -1.39
CA HIS A 284 -0.90 17.80 -2.49
C HIS A 284 -0.49 17.21 -3.84
N GLY A 285 -1.28 17.51 -4.86
CA GLY A 285 -0.98 17.05 -6.21
C GLY A 285 -1.98 17.58 -7.22
N ALA A 286 -1.59 17.44 -8.48
CA ALA A 286 -2.42 17.65 -9.65
C ALA A 286 -2.13 16.51 -10.66
N PHE A 287 -2.84 16.50 -11.79
CA PHE A 287 -2.65 15.48 -12.83
C PHE A 287 -1.22 15.43 -13.41
N ASP A 288 -0.43 16.50 -13.30
CA ASP A 288 0.92 16.65 -13.87
C ASP A 288 2.04 16.76 -12.83
N VAL A 289 1.71 16.80 -11.52
CA VAL A 289 2.68 16.99 -10.44
C VAL A 289 2.26 16.37 -9.10
N LEU A 290 3.23 15.84 -8.37
CA LEU A 290 3.12 15.57 -6.93
C LEU A 290 3.81 16.71 -6.15
N THR A 291 3.07 17.23 -5.15
CA THR A 291 3.45 18.29 -4.21
C THR A 291 3.71 19.67 -4.83
N ASP A 292 3.54 20.74 -4.05
CA ASP A 292 3.82 22.13 -4.49
C ASP A 292 5.32 22.34 -4.78
N GLU A 293 6.18 21.52 -4.17
CA GLU A 293 7.63 21.52 -4.28
C GLU A 293 8.13 20.76 -5.51
N ASN A 294 7.22 20.34 -6.39
CA ASN A 294 7.50 19.62 -7.64
C ASN A 294 8.31 18.33 -7.42
N VAL A 295 7.99 17.51 -6.43
CA VAL A 295 8.81 16.33 -6.12
C VAL A 295 8.81 15.31 -7.27
N LEU A 296 7.71 15.23 -8.02
CA LEU A 296 7.61 14.47 -9.26
C LEU A 296 6.70 15.21 -10.24
N THR A 297 7.22 15.61 -11.40
CA THR A 297 6.43 16.19 -12.49
C THR A 297 6.40 15.23 -13.68
N SER A 298 5.52 15.50 -14.64
CA SER A 298 5.42 14.72 -15.88
C SER A 298 6.73 14.65 -16.67
N ASP A 299 7.61 15.66 -16.57
CA ASP A 299 8.95 15.66 -17.19
C ASP A 299 9.91 14.67 -16.53
N TYR A 300 9.76 14.44 -15.23
CA TYR A 300 10.63 13.53 -14.47
C TYR A 300 10.16 12.06 -14.54
N CYS A 301 8.94 11.80 -14.99
CA CYS A 301 8.43 10.43 -15.16
C CYS A 301 9.32 9.57 -16.08
N ASP A 302 10.05 10.18 -17.02
CA ASP A 302 10.96 9.45 -17.88
C ASP A 302 12.21 8.91 -17.19
N SER A 303 12.56 9.46 -16.02
CA SER A 303 13.64 8.96 -15.17
C SER A 303 13.24 7.73 -14.35
N ILE A 304 11.96 7.36 -14.34
CA ILE A 304 11.46 6.15 -13.69
C ILE A 304 11.77 4.95 -14.59
N SER A 305 12.58 4.01 -14.11
CA SER A 305 13.14 2.88 -14.88
C SER A 305 13.11 1.56 -14.10
N ASN A 306 12.25 1.48 -13.10
CA ASN A 306 12.04 0.25 -12.33
C ASN A 306 11.66 -0.91 -13.24
N THR A 307 12.14 -2.11 -12.94
CA THR A 307 11.89 -3.31 -13.75
C THR A 307 10.69 -4.12 -13.26
N ARG A 308 10.21 -3.83 -12.05
CA ARG A 308 9.04 -4.47 -11.44
C ARG A 308 7.93 -3.45 -11.25
N SER A 309 6.76 -3.74 -11.82
CA SER A 309 5.61 -2.85 -11.79
C SER A 309 4.82 -3.04 -10.50
N GLY A 310 5.10 -2.22 -9.50
CA GLY A 310 4.37 -2.20 -8.23
C GLY A 310 3.00 -1.52 -8.35
N ILE A 311 2.46 -1.13 -7.20
CA ILE A 311 1.18 -0.44 -7.08
C ILE A 311 1.43 0.95 -6.50
N PHE A 312 0.83 1.96 -7.11
CA PHE A 312 0.87 3.34 -6.61
C PHE A 312 -0.48 3.72 -5.99
N LEU A 313 -0.49 4.10 -4.72
CA LEU A 313 -1.66 4.57 -4.00
C LEU A 313 -1.47 6.05 -3.71
N SER A 314 -2.25 6.91 -4.37
CA SER A 314 -2.11 8.35 -4.34
C SER A 314 -3.28 8.99 -3.58
N PHE A 315 -3.01 9.44 -2.36
CA PHE A 315 -3.97 10.16 -1.52
C PHE A 315 -3.77 11.68 -1.66
N CYS A 316 -4.03 12.19 -2.87
CA CYS A 316 -3.94 13.60 -3.24
C CYS A 316 -5.06 13.98 -4.22
N CYS A 317 -5.23 15.28 -4.47
CA CYS A 317 -6.05 15.77 -5.57
C CYS A 317 -5.53 15.25 -6.91
N GLU A 318 -6.44 14.90 -7.82
CA GLU A 318 -6.16 14.54 -9.22
C GLU A 318 -5.11 13.43 -9.46
N GLY A 319 -4.83 12.61 -8.43
CA GLY A 319 -3.84 11.54 -8.46
C GLY A 319 -4.20 10.31 -9.31
N ALA A 320 -5.31 10.33 -10.04
CA ALA A 320 -5.72 9.32 -11.01
C ALA A 320 -6.57 9.90 -12.17
N VAL A 321 -6.38 11.18 -12.51
CA VAL A 321 -7.09 11.80 -13.64
C VAL A 321 -6.69 11.10 -14.95
N PHE A 322 -7.68 10.53 -15.62
CA PHE A 322 -7.48 9.83 -16.88
C PHE A 322 -7.82 10.67 -18.11
N ASN A 323 -8.63 11.72 -18.03
CA ASN A 323 -8.98 12.54 -19.22
C ASN A 323 -7.91 13.52 -19.70
N LYS A 324 -6.71 13.51 -19.14
CA LYS A 324 -5.59 14.36 -19.58
C LYS A 324 -4.70 13.58 -20.55
N PRO A 325 -4.17 14.20 -21.62
CA PRO A 325 -3.24 13.54 -22.53
C PRO A 325 -2.02 12.94 -21.81
N ILE A 326 -1.47 11.84 -22.33
CA ILE A 326 -0.31 11.18 -21.73
C ILE A 326 0.91 12.10 -21.59
N GLU A 327 1.10 13.08 -22.47
CA GLU A 327 2.25 13.98 -22.46
C GLU A 327 2.34 14.81 -21.18
N SER A 328 1.19 15.16 -20.59
CA SER A 328 1.10 15.96 -19.36
C SER A 328 0.71 15.15 -18.13
N SER A 329 0.13 13.96 -18.28
CA SER A 329 -0.37 13.15 -17.16
C SER A 329 0.73 12.29 -16.52
N ILE A 330 1.08 12.54 -15.25
CA ILE A 330 2.03 11.68 -14.50
C ILE A 330 1.50 10.25 -14.39
N VAL A 331 0.20 10.10 -14.19
CA VAL A 331 -0.42 8.78 -13.96
C VAL A 331 -0.41 7.95 -15.23
N LYS A 332 -0.72 8.53 -16.40
CA LYS A 332 -0.62 7.81 -17.68
C LYS A 332 0.82 7.48 -18.04
N LYS A 333 1.76 8.41 -17.85
CA LYS A 333 3.19 8.13 -18.07
C LYS A 333 3.65 6.95 -17.22
N MET A 334 3.31 6.92 -15.94
CA MET A 334 3.68 5.81 -15.06
C MET A 334 2.93 4.50 -15.36
N LEU A 335 1.67 4.58 -15.83
CA LEU A 335 0.83 3.42 -16.16
C LEU A 335 1.17 2.79 -17.52
N PHE A 336 1.68 3.54 -18.50
CA PHE A 336 2.01 3.03 -19.83
C PHE A 336 3.52 2.91 -20.10
N LYS A 337 4.36 3.13 -19.09
CA LYS A 337 5.79 2.82 -19.14
C LYS A 337 6.04 1.34 -18.82
N GLN A 338 6.99 0.73 -19.54
CA GLN A 338 7.57 -0.55 -19.15
C GLN A 338 8.24 -0.39 -17.78
N GLY A 339 7.89 -1.24 -16.82
CA GLY A 339 8.10 -0.91 -15.41
C GLY A 339 6.97 -0.06 -14.87
N GLY A 340 7.27 1.11 -14.28
CA GLY A 340 6.27 2.01 -13.70
C GLY A 340 5.38 1.30 -12.68
N PHE A 341 4.06 1.45 -12.80
CA PHE A 341 3.11 0.78 -11.92
C PHE A 341 2.10 -0.08 -12.71
N VAL A 342 1.68 -1.21 -12.15
CA VAL A 342 0.64 -2.08 -12.73
C VAL A 342 -0.75 -1.59 -12.34
N CYS A 343 -0.88 -0.91 -11.21
CA CYS A 343 -2.11 -0.25 -10.79
C CYS A 343 -1.80 1.10 -10.16
N ILE A 344 -2.69 2.07 -10.39
CA ILE A 344 -2.69 3.36 -9.73
C ILE A 344 -4.08 3.59 -9.14
N VAL A 345 -4.14 3.89 -7.84
CA VAL A 345 -5.37 4.33 -7.16
C VAL A 345 -5.20 5.79 -6.79
N GLY A 346 -6.20 6.62 -7.05
CA GLY A 346 -6.16 8.03 -6.68
C GLY A 346 -7.43 8.76 -7.05
N SER A 347 -7.50 10.05 -6.71
CA SER A 347 -8.66 10.89 -7.02
C SER A 347 -8.67 11.34 -8.49
N THR A 348 -9.84 11.41 -9.11
CA THR A 348 -10.05 12.03 -10.43
C THR A 348 -10.36 13.52 -10.35
N SER A 349 -10.43 14.09 -9.15
CA SER A 349 -10.72 15.50 -8.90
C SER A 349 -10.01 16.01 -7.65
N LEU A 350 -10.39 17.21 -7.21
CA LEU A 350 -10.12 17.67 -5.85
C LEU A 350 -10.61 16.64 -4.82
N ALA A 351 -9.79 16.38 -3.81
CA ALA A 351 -10.05 15.41 -2.76
C ALA A 351 -9.77 16.00 -1.38
N TYR A 352 -10.58 15.63 -0.40
CA TYR A 352 -10.34 16.01 0.99
C TYR A 352 -9.38 15.01 1.64
N ALA A 353 -8.36 15.53 2.35
CA ALA A 353 -7.38 14.70 3.06
C ALA A 353 -8.03 13.75 4.11
N SER A 354 -9.12 14.20 4.74
CA SER A 354 -9.91 13.37 5.68
C SER A 354 -10.54 12.16 4.99
N GLN A 355 -11.12 12.35 3.81
CA GLN A 355 -11.73 11.27 3.03
C GLN A 355 -10.68 10.29 2.50
N GLY A 356 -9.53 10.81 2.03
CA GLY A 356 -8.38 9.98 1.68
C GLY A 356 -7.88 9.13 2.86
N THR A 357 -7.87 9.68 4.07
CA THR A 357 -7.49 8.95 5.29
C THR A 357 -8.46 7.82 5.60
N ILE A 358 -9.77 8.08 5.56
CA ILE A 358 -10.81 7.06 5.81
C ILE A 358 -10.71 5.93 4.77
N LEU A 359 -10.58 6.30 3.49
CA LEU A 359 -10.42 5.32 2.41
C LEU A 359 -9.17 4.47 2.61
N GLY A 360 -8.03 5.09 2.88
CA GLY A 360 -6.77 4.38 3.07
C GLY A 360 -6.81 3.44 4.27
N GLU A 361 -7.40 3.84 5.40
CA GLU A 361 -7.56 2.96 6.56
C GLU A 361 -8.43 1.74 6.23
N SER A 362 -9.54 1.93 5.51
CA SER A 362 -10.38 0.81 5.04
C SER A 362 -9.61 -0.12 4.08
N PHE A 363 -8.90 0.47 3.11
CA PHE A 363 -8.09 -0.26 2.14
C PHE A 363 -7.05 -1.14 2.85
N PHE A 364 -6.24 -0.55 3.74
CA PHE A 364 -5.16 -1.25 4.41
C PHE A 364 -5.65 -2.21 5.49
N SER A 365 -6.77 -1.92 6.16
CA SER A 365 -7.42 -2.88 7.06
C SER A 365 -7.90 -4.11 6.29
N THR A 366 -8.52 -3.91 5.13
CA THR A 366 -8.95 -5.01 4.26
C THR A 366 -7.76 -5.80 3.76
N PHE A 367 -6.68 -5.12 3.36
CA PHE A 367 -5.43 -5.75 2.93
C PHE A 367 -4.78 -6.59 4.04
N ALA A 368 -4.59 -6.03 5.23
CA ALA A 368 -3.92 -6.69 6.34
C ALA A 368 -4.66 -7.94 6.87
N ASN A 369 -5.99 -7.98 6.70
CA ASN A 369 -6.83 -9.08 7.17
C ASN A 369 -7.07 -10.18 6.13
N ASN A 370 -6.56 -10.05 4.89
CA ASN A 370 -6.83 -11.00 3.81
C ASN A 370 -5.56 -11.35 3.03
N ASN A 371 -5.05 -12.58 3.18
CA ASN A 371 -3.82 -13.04 2.53
C ASN A 371 -3.93 -13.21 0.99
N ASN A 372 -5.13 -13.08 0.41
CA ASN A 372 -5.36 -13.25 -1.03
C ASN A 372 -6.46 -12.30 -1.53
N VAL A 373 -6.26 -10.99 -1.32
CA VAL A 373 -7.21 -9.95 -1.72
C VAL A 373 -6.76 -9.23 -2.97
N THR A 374 -7.72 -8.86 -3.81
CA THR A 374 -7.49 -8.05 -5.01
C THR A 374 -7.50 -6.56 -4.68
N ILE A 375 -6.78 -5.76 -5.46
CA ILE A 375 -6.79 -4.29 -5.32
C ILE A 375 -8.20 -3.70 -5.43
N GLY A 376 -9.04 -4.21 -6.34
CA GLY A 376 -10.42 -3.77 -6.48
C GLY A 376 -11.20 -3.99 -5.18
N LYS A 377 -11.15 -5.20 -4.62
CA LYS A 377 -11.80 -5.50 -3.33
C LYS A 377 -11.33 -4.62 -2.18
N CYS A 378 -10.04 -4.23 -2.13
CA CYS A 378 -9.56 -3.29 -1.12
C CYS A 378 -10.09 -1.87 -1.33
N LEU A 379 -10.14 -1.39 -2.59
CA LEU A 379 -10.69 -0.07 -2.91
C LEU A 379 -12.18 0.03 -2.57
N PHE A 380 -12.96 -1.00 -2.94
CA PHE A 380 -14.42 -1.02 -2.79
C PHE A 380 -14.89 -1.71 -1.48
N ALA A 381 -14.00 -1.88 -0.50
CA ALA A 381 -14.34 -2.52 0.77
C ALA A 381 -15.27 -1.68 1.65
N ASP A 382 -15.03 -0.37 1.71
CA ASP A 382 -15.93 0.57 2.38
C ASP A 382 -16.98 1.05 1.39
N LYS A 383 -18.25 0.81 1.68
CA LYS A 383 -19.36 1.29 0.85
C LYS A 383 -19.53 2.82 0.90
N LYS A 384 -18.80 3.51 1.78
CA LYS A 384 -18.71 4.97 1.86
C LYS A 384 -17.54 5.55 1.06
N THR A 385 -16.89 4.76 0.19
CA THR A 385 -15.85 5.23 -0.73
C THR A 385 -16.24 6.56 -1.34
N ASP A 386 -15.37 7.55 -1.19
CA ASP A 386 -15.43 8.81 -1.93
C ASP A 386 -15.47 8.46 -3.43
N ASP A 387 -16.51 8.91 -4.13
CA ASP A 387 -16.76 8.60 -5.55
C ASP A 387 -15.70 9.19 -6.48
N ASN A 388 -14.80 9.98 -5.91
CA ASN A 388 -13.67 10.63 -6.57
C ASN A 388 -12.48 9.68 -6.74
N TYR A 389 -12.33 8.62 -5.92
CA TYR A 389 -11.18 7.72 -6.00
C TYR A 389 -11.42 6.57 -6.97
N THR A 390 -10.62 6.48 -8.04
CA THR A 390 -10.72 5.40 -9.03
C THR A 390 -9.51 4.47 -9.01
N LEU A 391 -9.65 3.32 -9.66
CA LEU A 391 -8.56 2.41 -9.99
C LEU A 391 -8.22 2.53 -11.48
N LEU A 392 -7.01 2.98 -11.77
CA LEU A 392 -6.39 2.79 -13.08
C LEU A 392 -5.64 1.46 -13.10
N GLY A 393 -6.11 0.55 -13.92
CA GLY A 393 -5.60 -0.80 -14.09
C GLY A 393 -6.67 -1.87 -13.88
N ASP A 394 -6.20 -3.09 -13.60
CA ASP A 394 -7.00 -4.29 -13.54
C ASP A 394 -7.43 -4.57 -12.08
N PRO A 395 -8.74 -4.51 -11.77
CA PRO A 395 -9.26 -4.70 -10.41
C PRO A 395 -9.03 -6.11 -9.86
N ALA A 396 -8.72 -7.10 -10.71
CA ALA A 396 -8.42 -8.47 -10.28
C ALA A 396 -6.95 -8.67 -9.86
N ILE A 397 -6.09 -7.64 -9.96
CA ILE A 397 -4.70 -7.73 -9.50
C ILE A 397 -4.67 -8.08 -8.02
N LEU A 398 -3.98 -9.17 -7.69
CA LEU A 398 -3.83 -9.63 -6.32
C LEU A 398 -2.76 -8.81 -5.59
N LEU A 399 -3.11 -8.33 -4.40
CA LEU A 399 -2.17 -7.76 -3.45
C LEU A 399 -1.46 -8.92 -2.73
N LYS A 400 -0.44 -9.48 -3.38
CA LYS A 400 0.41 -10.54 -2.81
C LYS A 400 1.76 -9.96 -2.42
N GLY A 401 1.80 -9.31 -1.26
CA GLY A 401 3.06 -8.94 -0.64
C GLY A 401 3.68 -10.11 0.12
N ASN A 402 5.00 -10.06 0.33
CA ASN A 402 5.71 -11.00 1.20
C ASN A 402 5.93 -10.35 2.56
N SER A 403 4.90 -10.31 3.41
CA SER A 403 5.13 -9.96 4.79
C SER A 403 5.87 -11.09 5.49
N ILE A 404 6.95 -10.77 6.21
CA ILE A 404 7.64 -11.76 7.05
C ILE A 404 6.79 -12.00 8.30
N ASN A 405 5.93 -13.02 8.22
CA ASN A 405 5.21 -13.58 9.36
C ASN A 405 6.02 -14.73 9.95
N SER A 406 6.71 -14.43 11.05
CA SER A 406 7.43 -15.40 11.88
C SER A 406 6.65 -15.59 13.18
N ALA A 407 6.15 -16.80 13.40
CA ALA A 407 5.62 -17.23 14.68
C ALA A 407 6.70 -17.97 15.46
N VAL A 408 6.68 -17.80 16.77
CA VAL A 408 7.64 -18.40 17.70
C VAL A 408 6.80 -19.06 18.79
N SER A 409 6.92 -20.37 18.94
CA SER A 409 6.18 -21.19 19.89
C SER A 409 7.11 -21.99 20.79
N PHE A 410 6.60 -22.39 21.96
CA PHE A 410 7.22 -23.38 22.83
C PHE A 410 6.34 -24.63 22.86
N ASN A 411 6.91 -25.78 22.57
CA ASN A 411 6.22 -27.07 22.56
C ASN A 411 7.12 -28.14 23.20
N ASN A 412 6.66 -28.84 24.24
CA ASN A 412 7.45 -29.88 24.92
C ASN A 412 8.90 -29.49 25.27
N ASN A 413 9.11 -28.27 25.79
CA ASN A 413 10.43 -27.69 26.08
C ASN A 413 11.32 -27.43 24.84
N GLN A 414 10.74 -27.32 23.65
CA GLN A 414 11.41 -26.96 22.43
C GLN A 414 10.96 -25.58 21.95
N LEU A 415 11.91 -24.76 21.50
CA LEU A 415 11.62 -23.49 20.83
C LEU A 415 11.41 -23.77 19.34
N GLU A 416 10.21 -23.54 18.85
CA GLU A 416 9.85 -23.68 17.45
C GLU A 416 9.72 -22.29 16.81
N ILE A 417 10.48 -22.01 15.75
CA ILE A 417 10.34 -20.78 14.95
C ILE A 417 9.75 -21.17 13.61
N THR A 418 8.47 -20.87 13.41
CA THR A 418 7.78 -21.12 12.16
C THR A 418 7.72 -19.83 11.34
N SER A 419 8.45 -19.81 10.24
CA SER A 419 8.35 -18.76 9.23
C SER A 419 7.48 -19.26 8.08
N ALA A 420 6.45 -18.50 7.71
CA ALA A 420 5.77 -18.73 6.43
C ALA A 420 6.59 -18.21 5.23
N SER A 421 7.72 -17.55 5.48
CA SER A 421 8.61 -17.01 4.45
C SER A 421 9.71 -18.00 4.05
N ILE A 422 9.85 -18.20 2.74
CA ILE A 422 10.83 -19.08 2.08
C ILE A 422 12.20 -18.37 1.91
N ILE A 423 12.36 -17.17 2.47
CA ILE A 423 13.63 -16.42 2.42
C ILE A 423 14.56 -17.00 3.49
N PRO A 424 15.83 -17.32 3.17
CA PRO A 424 16.81 -17.67 4.18
C PRO A 424 17.00 -16.47 5.10
N ILE A 425 16.57 -16.62 6.35
CA ILE A 425 16.76 -15.63 7.40
C ILE A 425 17.85 -16.20 8.32
N HIS A 426 18.83 -15.37 8.64
CA HIS A 426 19.81 -15.63 9.67
C HIS A 426 19.21 -15.25 11.02
N TYR A 427 19.29 -16.13 12.01
CA TYR A 427 18.75 -15.83 13.34
C TYR A 427 19.85 -15.86 14.38
N TYR A 428 19.78 -14.94 15.32
CA TYR A 428 20.53 -14.97 16.57
C TYR A 428 19.50 -14.98 17.70
N TYR A 429 19.77 -15.61 18.83
CA TYR A 429 18.95 -15.43 20.01
C TYR A 429 19.78 -15.33 21.29
N SER A 430 19.30 -14.56 22.27
CA SER A 430 19.83 -14.58 23.63
C SER A 430 18.70 -14.83 24.62
N THR A 431 18.98 -15.68 25.62
CA THR A 431 18.06 -15.94 26.72
C THR A 431 18.57 -15.30 27.99
N SER A 432 17.76 -14.49 28.67
CA SER A 432 18.06 -13.97 30.01
C SER A 432 17.03 -14.48 31.03
N LYS A 433 17.53 -14.90 32.20
CA LYS A 433 16.72 -15.36 33.33
C LYS A 433 16.49 -14.19 34.30
N PRO A 434 15.25 -13.82 34.63
CA PRO A 434 14.99 -12.97 35.79
C PRO A 434 15.22 -13.80 37.06
N ALA A 435 16.19 -13.42 37.89
CA ALA A 435 16.48 -14.16 39.13
C ALA A 435 15.40 -13.90 40.19
N HIS A 436 14.74 -14.95 40.68
CA HIS A 436 14.41 -15.05 42.10
C HIS A 436 15.63 -15.64 42.83
N VAL A 437 16.05 -14.95 43.89
CA VAL A 437 17.21 -15.27 44.72
C VAL A 437 17.03 -16.65 45.37
N ILE A 438 18.00 -17.56 45.17
CA ILE A 438 18.27 -18.65 46.12
C ILE A 438 19.78 -18.61 46.40
N ALA A 439 20.12 -18.30 47.65
CA ALA A 439 21.50 -18.29 48.13
C ALA A 439 22.01 -19.73 48.29
N PHE A 440 23.25 -20.00 47.87
CA PHE A 440 24.00 -21.22 48.24
C PHE A 440 25.41 -20.86 48.74
N PRO A 441 26.02 -21.71 49.60
CA PRO A 441 27.05 -21.28 50.55
C PRO A 441 28.45 -21.02 49.98
N ASN A 442 28.68 -21.23 48.68
CA ASN A 442 30.04 -21.41 48.14
C ASN A 442 30.44 -20.43 47.02
N GLY A 443 29.92 -19.19 47.04
CA GLY A 443 30.65 -18.01 46.57
C GLY A 443 31.21 -18.01 45.13
N SER A 444 30.40 -18.33 44.13
CA SER A 444 30.69 -17.95 42.74
C SER A 444 29.57 -17.04 42.21
N ASP A 445 29.83 -15.74 42.21
CA ASP A 445 28.97 -14.73 41.59
C ASP A 445 29.03 -14.88 40.06
N PHE A 446 27.88 -15.00 39.40
CA PHE A 446 27.77 -14.78 37.96
C PHE A 446 27.26 -13.36 37.71
N ASP A 447 27.97 -12.64 36.85
CA ASP A 447 27.62 -11.30 36.42
C ASP A 447 26.38 -11.30 35.51
N TYR A 448 25.63 -10.20 35.54
CA TYR A 448 24.45 -9.98 34.70
C TYR A 448 24.84 -10.09 33.20
N ASP A 449 23.92 -10.60 32.36
CA ASP A 449 24.11 -10.86 30.91
C ASP A 449 25.05 -12.01 30.54
N SER A 450 24.88 -13.16 31.18
CA SER A 450 25.47 -14.40 30.64
C SER A 450 24.71 -14.86 29.40
N ILE A 451 25.32 -14.71 28.20
CA ILE A 451 24.88 -15.42 26.99
C ILE A 451 25.06 -16.91 27.28
N VAL A 452 23.96 -17.61 27.58
CA VAL A 452 23.99 -19.04 27.94
C VAL A 452 24.35 -19.91 26.73
N PHE A 453 24.01 -19.45 25.51
CA PHE A 453 24.33 -20.11 24.24
C PHE A 453 24.13 -19.14 23.07
N SER A 454 24.88 -19.30 21.98
CA SER A 454 24.66 -18.62 20.70
C SER A 454 24.80 -19.64 19.56
N ASP A 455 23.89 -19.57 18.59
CA ASP A 455 23.95 -20.37 17.36
C ASP A 455 23.58 -19.50 16.15
N SER A 456 24.03 -19.90 14.96
CA SER A 456 23.82 -19.17 13.71
C SER A 456 23.69 -20.13 12.53
N GLY A 457 22.66 -19.97 11.70
CA GLY A 457 22.44 -20.81 10.52
C GLY A 457 21.59 -20.11 9.45
N THR A 458 21.46 -20.74 8.27
CA THR A 458 20.55 -20.34 7.19
C THR A 458 19.25 -21.16 7.28
N PHE A 459 18.09 -20.51 7.38
CA PHE A 459 16.81 -21.21 7.40
C PHE A 459 16.45 -21.78 6.01
N LEU A 460 16.72 -23.07 5.84
CA LEU A 460 16.10 -23.90 4.77
C LEU A 460 15.45 -25.18 5.34
N LYS A 461 15.44 -25.33 6.67
CA LYS A 461 14.78 -26.41 7.42
C LYS A 461 14.31 -25.89 8.77
N GLU A 462 13.31 -26.57 9.31
CA GLU A 462 12.88 -26.48 10.72
C GLU A 462 14.12 -26.57 11.62
N VAL A 463 14.32 -25.57 12.50
CA VAL A 463 15.42 -25.55 13.45
C VAL A 463 14.86 -26.01 14.79
N GLU A 464 15.24 -27.20 15.21
CA GLU A 464 14.81 -27.84 16.46
C GLU A 464 15.90 -27.65 17.52
N CYS A 465 15.62 -26.80 18.53
CA CYS A 465 16.52 -26.58 19.65
C CYS A 465 15.97 -27.26 20.91
N ASN A 466 16.68 -28.28 21.41
CA ASN A 466 16.29 -29.00 22.63
C ASN A 466 16.70 -28.22 23.88
N TYR A 467 15.72 -27.83 24.70
CA TYR A 467 15.96 -27.20 25.99
C TYR A 467 15.43 -28.06 27.15
N PRO A 468 16.14 -28.17 28.28
CA PRO A 468 15.57 -28.75 29.49
C PRO A 468 14.78 -27.67 30.25
N ALA A 469 13.46 -27.58 30.07
CA ALA A 469 12.66 -26.71 30.92
C ALA A 469 12.69 -27.22 32.36
N GLN A 470 13.17 -26.38 33.28
CA GLN A 470 12.93 -26.61 34.69
C GLN A 470 11.58 -25.96 35.06
N PRO A 471 10.74 -26.66 35.87
CA PRO A 471 9.53 -26.06 36.42
C PRO A 471 9.87 -24.73 37.10
N ASP A 472 9.01 -23.73 36.93
CA ASP A 472 9.04 -22.44 37.65
C ASP A 472 10.10 -21.41 37.21
N THR A 473 10.63 -21.51 35.98
CA THR A 473 11.53 -20.48 35.42
C THR A 473 10.93 -19.79 34.18
N GLY A 474 10.73 -18.47 34.25
CA GLY A 474 10.43 -17.66 33.07
C GLY A 474 11.69 -17.42 32.23
N TYR A 475 11.57 -17.53 30.90
CA TYR A 475 12.66 -17.29 29.96
C TYR A 475 12.32 -16.09 29.07
N SER A 476 13.17 -15.07 29.06
CA SER A 476 13.12 -14.04 28.01
C SER A 476 13.91 -14.55 26.81
N ILE A 477 13.33 -14.55 25.61
CA ILE A 477 14.01 -14.98 24.38
C ILE A 477 14.00 -13.83 23.37
N THR A 478 15.15 -13.19 23.20
CA THR A 478 15.30 -12.21 22.13
C THR A 478 15.65 -12.94 20.85
N LEU A 479 14.81 -12.87 19.81
CA LEU A 479 15.06 -13.45 18.48
C LEU A 479 15.40 -12.36 17.48
N TYR A 480 16.67 -12.28 17.13
CA TYR A 480 17.17 -11.41 16.07
C TYR A 480 16.93 -12.12 14.74
N LEU A 481 16.05 -11.58 13.86
CA LEU A 481 15.81 -12.15 12.52
C LEU A 481 16.46 -11.24 11.48
N TRP A 482 17.61 -11.64 10.95
CA TRP A 482 18.33 -10.90 9.92
C TRP A 482 18.01 -11.52 8.56
N ASP A 483 17.28 -10.81 7.69
CA ASP A 483 17.64 -10.87 6.28
C ASP A 483 18.91 -10.03 6.09
N ASP A 484 19.60 -10.14 4.96
CA ASP A 484 20.91 -9.49 4.69
C ASP A 484 20.93 -7.94 4.83
N MET A 485 19.87 -7.32 5.37
CA MET A 485 19.74 -5.88 5.60
C MET A 485 19.14 -5.48 6.97
N GLY A 486 19.01 -6.39 7.94
CA GLY A 486 18.94 -6.07 9.39
C GLY A 486 17.63 -5.46 9.93
N LYS A 487 16.73 -6.30 10.44
CA LYS A 487 15.65 -5.90 11.37
C LYS A 487 15.72 -6.69 12.68
N GLU A 488 15.52 -6.02 13.81
CA GLU A 488 15.46 -6.65 15.15
C GLU A 488 13.98 -6.87 15.56
N ARG A 489 13.63 -8.05 16.11
CA ARG A 489 12.32 -8.32 16.75
C ARG A 489 12.54 -8.85 18.18
N HIS A 490 11.66 -8.48 19.11
CA HIS A 490 11.69 -8.94 20.50
C HIS A 490 10.46 -9.76 20.81
N TYR A 491 10.64 -10.92 21.45
CA TYR A 491 9.57 -11.77 21.93
C TYR A 491 9.77 -11.99 23.44
N PHE A 492 8.68 -11.96 24.21
CA PHE A 492 8.71 -12.21 25.66
C PHE A 492 7.76 -13.38 25.95
N PHE A 493 8.20 -14.35 26.77
CA PHE A 493 7.42 -15.55 27.09
C PHE A 493 7.33 -15.72 28.61
N GLU A 494 6.10 -15.82 29.12
CA GLU A 494 5.80 -16.28 30.49
C GLU A 494 5.08 -17.63 30.35
N PRO A 495 5.71 -18.77 30.69
CA PRO A 495 5.02 -20.05 30.66
C PRO A 495 4.03 -20.13 31.84
N GLU A 496 2.74 -20.00 31.58
CA GLU A 496 1.71 -20.42 32.52
C GLU A 496 1.54 -21.94 32.38
N ASN A 497 2.28 -22.74 33.15
CA ASN A 497 2.27 -24.22 33.18
C ASN A 497 2.91 -24.95 31.97
N PRO A 498 3.61 -26.08 32.18
CA PRO A 498 4.37 -26.81 31.16
C PRO A 498 3.52 -27.52 30.08
N ASN A 499 2.19 -27.42 30.16
CA ASN A 499 1.25 -28.02 29.20
C ASN A 499 0.38 -26.97 28.47
N SER A 500 0.69 -25.68 28.58
CA SER A 500 -0.14 -24.62 28.01
C SER A 500 0.45 -24.04 26.73
N VAL A 501 -0.36 -24.03 25.67
CA VAL A 501 -0.13 -23.25 24.46
C VAL A 501 0.14 -21.79 24.84
N VAL A 502 1.35 -21.31 24.59
CA VAL A 502 1.68 -19.90 24.82
C VAL A 502 0.98 -19.05 23.75
N ARG A 503 -0.04 -18.29 24.16
CA ARG A 503 -0.57 -17.21 23.34
C ARG A 503 0.45 -16.07 23.34
N THR A 504 0.98 -15.72 22.17
CA THR A 504 1.76 -14.50 21.99
C THR A 504 0.85 -13.31 22.30
N SER A 505 0.93 -12.77 23.51
CA SER A 505 0.44 -11.43 23.78
C SER A 505 1.64 -10.49 23.70
N LEU A 506 1.57 -9.50 22.80
CA LEU A 506 2.29 -8.25 22.97
C LEU A 506 1.75 -7.62 24.26
N LYS A 507 2.20 -8.11 25.43
CA LYS A 507 1.92 -7.45 26.69
C LYS A 507 2.74 -6.17 26.68
N ARG A 508 2.14 -5.10 26.13
CA ARG A 508 2.50 -3.72 26.47
C ARG A 508 2.29 -3.61 27.98
N VAL A 509 3.32 -3.89 28.76
CA VAL A 509 3.35 -3.37 30.12
C VAL A 509 3.52 -1.87 29.94
N SER A 510 2.46 -1.09 30.13
CA SER A 510 2.54 0.37 30.09
C SER A 510 3.34 0.83 31.30
N THR A 511 4.66 0.80 31.17
CA THR A 511 5.54 1.41 32.16
C THR A 511 5.60 2.89 31.85
N ASN A 512 5.20 3.72 32.80
CA ASN A 512 5.29 5.17 32.66
C ASN A 512 6.77 5.57 32.58
N VAL A 513 7.28 5.75 31.35
CA VAL A 513 8.58 6.38 31.10
C VAL A 513 8.29 7.86 30.94
N LEU A 514 8.67 8.64 31.94
CA LEU A 514 8.50 10.08 31.95
C LEU A 514 9.74 10.70 31.33
N ILE A 515 9.60 11.17 30.09
CA ILE A 515 10.67 11.88 29.41
C ILE A 515 10.43 13.38 29.57
N SER A 516 11.40 14.04 30.16
CA SER A 516 11.46 15.49 30.33
C SER A 516 12.69 16.03 29.61
N PHE A 517 12.67 17.31 29.28
CA PHE A 517 13.71 17.94 28.46
C PHE A 517 14.13 19.26 29.09
N ASP A 518 15.43 19.54 29.06
CA ASP A 518 15.95 20.90 29.24
C ASP A 518 16.66 21.35 27.95
N LYS A 519 17.27 22.55 27.97
CA LYS A 519 17.92 23.15 26.79
C LYS A 519 19.10 22.33 26.23
N LYS A 520 19.64 21.35 26.96
CA LYS A 520 20.83 20.57 26.58
C LYS A 520 20.68 19.06 26.80
N ASN A 521 19.64 18.62 27.51
CA ASN A 521 19.52 17.25 27.96
C ASN A 521 18.13 16.66 27.73
N ILE A 522 18.10 15.40 27.31
CA ILE A 522 16.93 14.53 27.40
C ILE A 522 17.01 13.83 28.75
N ILE A 523 16.05 14.06 29.62
CA ILE A 523 15.98 13.47 30.97
C ILE A 523 14.92 12.38 30.95
N ILE A 524 15.35 11.12 31.01
CA ILE A 524 14.46 9.96 31.04
C ILE A 524 14.32 9.53 32.50
N LYS A 525 13.09 9.48 33.02
CA LYS A 525 12.77 8.92 34.33
C LYS A 525 11.83 7.73 34.15
N GLN A 526 12.25 6.56 34.61
CA GLN A 526 11.40 5.38 34.62
C GLN A 526 10.71 5.28 35.99
N THR A 527 9.40 5.04 36.03
CA THR A 527 8.66 4.94 37.32
C THR A 527 8.85 3.58 38.02
N LEU A 528 9.49 2.60 37.38
CA LEU A 528 9.71 1.26 37.94
C LEU A 528 11.18 1.04 38.32
N THR A 529 11.37 0.41 39.47
CA THR A 529 12.65 0.06 40.09
C THR A 529 13.32 -1.08 39.33
N GLY A 530 14.41 -0.78 38.64
CA GLY A 530 15.29 -1.78 38.05
C GLY A 530 16.56 -1.12 37.49
N ASN A 531 17.72 -1.56 37.97
CA ASN A 531 19.00 -1.26 37.31
C ASN A 531 19.19 -2.30 36.20
N GLY A 532 19.58 -1.86 35.01
CA GLY A 532 19.79 -2.76 33.87
C GLY A 532 20.21 -2.02 32.60
N PRO A 533 20.70 -2.73 31.59
CA PRO A 533 21.05 -2.15 30.31
C PRO A 533 19.83 -1.51 29.65
N PHE A 534 20.06 -0.39 28.99
CA PHE A 534 19.06 0.27 28.16
C PHE A 534 19.66 0.65 26.81
N THR A 535 18.77 0.85 25.84
CA THR A 535 19.07 1.51 24.58
C THR A 535 18.03 2.61 24.35
N PHE A 536 18.52 3.82 24.16
CA PHE A 536 17.73 4.95 23.70
C PHE A 536 18.17 5.32 22.29
N THR A 537 17.21 5.40 21.38
CA THR A 537 17.46 5.89 20.03
C THR A 537 16.51 7.02 19.69
N LEU A 538 17.05 8.06 19.06
CA LEU A 538 16.29 9.12 18.44
C LEU A 538 16.35 8.94 16.93
N HIS A 539 15.19 8.89 16.29
CA HIS A 539 15.06 8.76 14.86
C HIS A 539 14.47 10.04 14.31
N ASP A 540 14.99 10.53 13.19
CA ASP A 540 14.34 11.60 12.46
C ASP A 540 13.03 11.11 11.82
N ILE A 541 12.30 12.03 11.19
CA ILE A 541 11.04 11.70 10.53
C ILE A 541 11.18 10.69 9.37
N GLN A 542 12.38 10.54 8.80
CA GLN A 542 12.68 9.53 7.77
C GLN A 542 12.92 8.15 8.38
N GLY A 543 12.95 8.04 9.71
CA GLY A 543 13.30 6.82 10.43
C GLY A 543 14.81 6.57 10.51
N ARG A 544 15.65 7.54 10.16
CA ARG A 544 17.12 7.43 10.31
C ARG A 544 17.49 7.69 11.77
N THR A 545 18.32 6.83 12.35
CA THR A 545 18.84 7.05 13.70
C THR A 545 19.80 8.25 13.69
N VAL A 546 19.43 9.32 14.39
CA VAL A 546 20.26 10.54 14.55
C VAL A 546 20.99 10.55 15.89
N LEU A 547 20.52 9.78 16.86
CA LEU A 547 21.16 9.60 18.16
C LEU A 547 20.92 8.16 18.61
N SER A 548 21.98 7.50 19.06
CA SER A 548 21.91 6.22 19.75
C SER A 548 22.74 6.29 21.02
N ARG A 549 22.17 5.85 22.14
CA ARG A 549 22.83 5.78 23.44
C ARG A 549 22.43 4.48 24.11
N SER A 550 23.43 3.80 24.65
CA SER A 550 23.25 2.62 25.47
C SER A 550 24.04 2.79 26.76
N GLY A 551 23.65 2.08 27.80
CA GLY A 551 24.32 2.10 29.09
C GLY A 551 23.47 1.39 30.14
N THR A 552 23.71 1.68 31.42
CA THR A 552 22.97 1.08 32.54
C THR A 552 22.19 2.16 33.28
N LEU A 553 20.91 1.91 33.56
CA LEU A 553 20.11 2.83 34.39
C LEU A 553 20.64 2.83 35.82
N SER A 554 21.06 4.01 36.31
CA SER A 554 21.33 4.24 37.72
C SER A 554 20.20 5.07 38.33
N ASN A 555 19.58 4.60 39.41
CA ASN A 555 18.54 5.34 40.16
C ASN A 555 17.30 5.72 39.31
N CYS A 556 16.91 4.87 38.35
CA CYS A 556 15.71 5.05 37.52
C CYS A 556 15.67 6.38 36.72
N SER A 557 16.82 7.06 36.54
CA SER A 557 16.90 8.31 35.80
C SER A 557 18.18 8.42 34.99
N MET A 558 18.09 9.12 33.86
CA MET A 558 19.20 9.32 32.94
C MET A 558 19.15 10.71 32.32
N VAL A 559 20.31 11.30 32.11
CA VAL A 559 20.52 12.55 31.39
C VAL A 559 21.31 12.22 30.12
N ILE A 560 20.68 12.37 28.96
CA ILE A 560 21.35 12.23 27.66
C ILE A 560 21.66 13.64 27.14
N PRO A 561 22.94 14.05 27.14
CA PRO A 561 23.33 15.32 26.56
C PRO A 561 23.15 15.26 25.04
N PHE A 562 22.62 16.34 24.49
CA PHE A 562 22.51 16.53 23.05
C PHE A 562 22.97 17.94 22.66
N ASP A 563 23.53 18.07 21.47
CA ASP A 563 23.87 19.37 20.90
C ASP A 563 22.68 19.90 20.08
N THR A 564 22.15 21.05 20.51
CA THR A 564 21.04 21.74 19.84
C THR A 564 21.40 22.20 18.43
N GLY A 565 22.69 22.41 18.15
CA GLY A 565 23.21 22.71 16.82
C GLY A 565 23.03 21.55 15.84
N THR A 566 23.15 20.31 16.31
CA THR A 566 23.07 19.10 15.47
C THR A 566 21.63 18.60 15.29
N LEU A 567 20.76 18.75 16.29
CA LEU A 567 19.36 18.27 16.20
C LEU A 567 18.38 19.30 15.63
N GLY A 568 18.57 20.61 15.79
CA GLY A 568 17.71 21.63 15.15
C GLY A 568 16.20 21.54 15.47
N ASN A 569 15.38 22.36 14.79
CA ASN A 569 13.92 22.40 14.98
C ASN A 569 13.23 21.30 14.17
N LYS A 570 13.05 20.10 14.73
CA LYS A 570 12.49 18.97 14.00
C LYS A 570 11.60 18.07 14.87
N TYR A 571 10.76 17.31 14.18
CA TYR A 571 10.05 16.18 14.76
C TYR A 571 10.98 14.97 14.82
N TYR A 572 10.93 14.26 15.94
CA TYR A 572 11.71 13.07 16.21
C TYR A 572 10.82 11.98 16.80
N ILE A 573 11.20 10.73 16.55
CA ILE A 573 10.61 9.56 17.21
C ILE A 573 11.67 9.00 18.14
N TRP A 574 11.40 8.99 19.43
CA TRP A 574 12.26 8.32 20.40
C TRP A 574 11.80 6.88 20.62
N LYS A 575 12.77 6.00 20.82
CA LYS A 575 12.55 4.63 21.26
C LYS A 575 13.46 4.38 22.46
N PHE A 576 12.87 3.89 23.53
CA PHE A 576 13.55 3.51 24.75
C PHE A 576 13.30 2.03 25.00
N LYS A 577 14.37 1.28 25.24
CA LYS A 577 14.34 -0.15 25.45
C LYS A 577 15.19 -0.49 26.67
N THR A 578 14.68 -1.33 27.55
CA THR A 578 15.45 -2.07 28.56
C THR A 578 15.16 -3.55 28.38
N ASP A 579 15.75 -4.40 29.21
CA ASP A 579 15.47 -5.85 29.20
C ASP A 579 14.00 -6.19 29.39
N ASN A 580 13.24 -5.35 30.09
CA ASN A 580 11.85 -5.62 30.48
C ASN A 580 10.86 -4.58 29.94
N THR A 581 11.31 -3.54 29.24
CA THR A 581 10.43 -2.45 28.78
C THR A 581 10.79 -1.95 27.40
N PHE A 582 9.76 -1.70 26.58
CA PHE A 582 9.89 -0.96 25.33
C PHE A 582 8.87 0.17 25.30
N SER A 583 9.37 1.39 25.12
CA SER A 583 8.56 2.61 25.04
C SER A 583 8.96 3.41 23.81
N THR A 584 7.99 4.07 23.19
CA THR A 584 8.24 4.95 22.06
C THR A 584 7.29 6.14 22.11
N GLY A 585 7.74 7.28 21.61
CA GLY A 585 6.93 8.48 21.56
C GLY A 585 7.47 9.48 20.54
N ARG A 586 6.70 10.55 20.36
CA ARG A 586 7.06 11.67 19.48
C ARG A 586 7.68 12.79 20.31
N LEU A 587 8.71 13.40 19.76
CA LEU A 587 9.41 14.56 20.32
C LEU A 587 9.40 15.67 19.27
N VAL A 588 9.09 16.90 19.70
CA VAL A 588 9.26 18.09 18.87
C VAL A 588 10.30 18.97 19.54
N LEU A 589 11.45 19.14 18.90
CA LEU A 589 12.43 20.12 19.36
C LEU A 589 12.11 21.46 18.70
N LYS A 590 11.87 22.48 19.52
CA LYS A 590 11.70 23.88 19.12
C LYS A 590 12.80 24.70 19.79
N LYS A 591 13.52 25.51 19.00
CA LYS A 591 14.53 26.47 19.47
C LYS A 591 13.92 27.52 20.39
#